data_AF-A0A2K2U0Y1-F1
#
_entry.id   AF-A0A2K2U0Y1-F1
#
_cell.length_a   1.000
_cell.length_b   1.000
_cell.length_c   1.000
_cell.angle_alpha   90.00
_cell.angle_beta   90.00
_cell.angle_gamma   90.00
#
_symmetry.space_group_name_H-M   'P 1'
#
loop_
_entity.id
_entity.type
_entity.pdbx_description
1 polymer ?
#
loop_
_entity_poly.entity_id
_entity_poly.type
_entity_poly.pdbx_seq_one_letter_code
_entity_poly.pdbx_strand_id
1 'polypeptide(L)'
;MKHWRIKTKKDWIIFFICAALLVYGVVNGCFGSRIMHFMERFMPDKLTVMNQPGGYGTMIVTVLVMTLLLLILEHCNKKKKRVMWITVGTGLLISTALFCGYYVHGWLLVRQVYTTPAVSAMVTIDGNHMELQAGDERLVRLQELAADMKRLPKEEEKRVRTKDHGNSGNLDIVWINFPRRYFHSYDLIFRINADHTIFIGSGERLADYYEDNGIIDYLQSLAETK
;
A
#
# COMPACT_ATOMS: atom_id res chain seq x y z
N MET A 1 1.84 50.70 6.15
CA MET A 1 1.90 49.27 5.75
C MET A 1 0.72 48.97 4.83
N LYS A 2 0.94 48.58 3.57
CA LYS A 2 -0.16 48.20 2.67
C LYS A 2 -0.83 46.93 3.24
N HIS A 3 -2.09 47.04 3.68
CA HIS A 3 -2.89 45.88 4.03
C HIS A 3 -3.01 44.98 2.80
N TRP A 4 -2.37 43.81 2.85
CA TRP A 4 -2.63 42.73 1.92
C TRP A 4 -4.07 42.26 2.14
N ARG A 5 -5.00 42.82 1.36
CA ARG A 5 -6.39 42.38 1.30
C ARG A 5 -6.56 41.55 0.05
N ILE A 6 -7.00 40.31 0.22
CA ILE A 6 -7.45 39.42 -0.86
C ILE A 6 -8.72 40.06 -1.45
N LYS A 7 -8.65 40.58 -2.68
CA LYS A 7 -9.74 41.37 -3.27
C LYS A 7 -10.46 40.62 -4.39
N THR A 8 -9.72 39.83 -5.16
CA THR A 8 -10.27 39.19 -6.37
C THR A 8 -10.54 37.70 -6.16
N LYS A 9 -11.40 37.12 -7.00
CA LYS A 9 -11.60 35.66 -7.04
C LYS A 9 -10.32 34.91 -7.35
N LYS A 10 -9.43 35.48 -8.17
CA LYS A 10 -8.12 34.90 -8.51
C LYS A 10 -7.21 34.85 -7.29
N ASP A 11 -7.18 35.92 -6.48
CA ASP A 11 -6.38 35.98 -5.26
C ASP A 11 -6.81 34.89 -4.26
N TRP A 12 -8.12 34.64 -4.15
CA TRP A 12 -8.64 33.55 -3.32
C TRP A 12 -8.20 32.17 -3.81
N ILE A 13 -8.24 31.91 -5.12
CA ILE A 13 -7.77 30.64 -5.69
C ILE A 13 -6.28 30.44 -5.38
N ILE A 14 -5.46 31.46 -5.60
CA ILE A 14 -4.01 31.41 -5.32
C ILE A 14 -3.79 31.15 -3.82
N PHE A 15 -4.49 31.87 -2.95
CA PHE A 15 -4.43 31.66 -1.51
C PHE A 15 -4.75 30.22 -1.13
N PHE A 16 -5.82 29.63 -1.66
CA PHE A 16 -6.20 28.26 -1.36
C PHE A 16 -5.19 27.24 -1.87
N ILE A 17 -4.61 27.44 -3.06
CA ILE A 17 -3.55 26.56 -3.58
C ILE A 17 -2.31 26.64 -2.69
N CYS A 18 -1.85 27.84 -2.34
CA CYS A 18 -0.70 28.01 -1.45
C CYS A 18 -0.96 27.41 -0.07
N ALA A 19 -2.15 27.62 0.49
CA ALA A 19 -2.55 27.01 1.77
C ALA A 19 -2.56 25.48 1.67
N ALA A 20 -3.14 24.91 0.62
CA ALA A 20 -3.16 23.46 0.41
C ALA A 20 -1.75 22.87 0.28
N LEU A 21 -0.84 23.53 -0.45
CA LEU A 21 0.56 23.10 -0.57
C LEU A 21 1.31 23.16 0.76
N LEU A 22 1.13 24.23 1.54
CA LEU A 22 1.73 24.35 2.87
C LEU A 22 1.20 23.27 3.82
N VAL A 23 -0.12 23.08 3.85
CA VAL A 23 -0.74 22.03 4.65
C VAL A 23 -0.24 20.66 4.22
N TYR A 24 -0.17 20.38 2.91
CA TYR A 24 0.39 19.13 2.40
C TYR A 24 1.83 18.92 2.86
N GLY A 25 2.69 19.95 2.74
CA GLY A 25 4.08 19.88 3.20
C GLY A 25 4.20 19.57 4.69
N VAL A 26 3.39 20.23 5.53
CA VAL A 26 3.36 19.99 6.99
C VAL A 26 2.81 18.60 7.30
N VAL A 27 1.71 18.19 6.68
CA VAL A 27 1.13 16.85 6.88
C VAL A 27 2.12 15.77 6.49
N ASN A 28 2.76 15.90 5.32
CA ASN A 28 3.74 14.94 4.85
C ASN A 28 4.98 14.89 5.74
N GLY A 29 5.55 16.05 6.08
CA GLY A 29 6.78 16.13 6.87
C GLY A 29 6.61 15.68 8.32
N CYS A 30 5.48 16.00 8.96
CA CYS A 30 5.25 15.70 10.37
C CYS A 30 4.50 14.38 10.62
N PHE A 31 3.66 13.95 9.67
CA PHE A 31 2.74 12.83 9.87
C PHE A 31 2.80 11.76 8.77
N GLY A 32 3.60 11.95 7.71
CA GLY A 32 3.62 11.07 6.53
C GLY A 32 3.80 9.59 6.87
N SER A 33 4.82 9.23 7.67
CA SER A 33 5.05 7.84 8.10
C SER A 33 3.87 7.27 8.90
N ARG A 34 3.34 8.02 9.88
CA ARG A 34 2.18 7.57 10.69
C ARG A 34 0.93 7.34 9.84
N ILE A 35 0.71 8.22 8.86
CA ILE A 35 -0.40 8.11 7.93
C ILE A 35 -0.20 6.90 7.01
N MET A 36 1.00 6.68 6.49
CA MET A 36 1.32 5.53 5.67
C MET A 36 1.05 4.21 6.42
N HIS A 37 1.55 4.08 7.65
CA HIS A 37 1.28 2.92 8.51
C HIS A 37 -0.20 2.74 8.87
N PHE A 38 -0.96 3.84 8.94
CA PHE A 38 -2.40 3.74 9.11
C PHE A 38 -3.07 3.17 7.84
N MET A 39 -2.63 3.62 6.66
CA MET A 39 -3.14 3.16 5.36
C MET A 39 -2.78 1.69 5.06
N GLU A 40 -1.69 1.18 5.62
CA GLU A 40 -1.28 -0.23 5.49
C GLU A 40 -2.39 -1.22 5.90
N ARG A 41 -3.20 -0.85 6.90
CA ARG A 41 -4.32 -1.69 7.40
C ARG A 41 -5.42 -1.94 6.38
N PHE A 42 -5.46 -1.15 5.31
CA PHE A 42 -6.47 -1.21 4.26
C PHE A 42 -5.87 -1.71 2.94
N MET A 43 -4.63 -2.17 2.95
CA MET A 43 -3.99 -2.75 1.76
C MET A 43 -4.75 -4.00 1.32
N PRO A 44 -4.94 -4.18 0.01
CA PRO A 44 -5.40 -5.45 -0.55
C PRO A 44 -4.42 -6.58 -0.25
N ASP A 45 -4.94 -7.81 -0.34
CA ASP A 45 -4.16 -9.02 -0.19
C ASP A 45 -2.95 -9.07 -1.14
N LYS A 46 -1.82 -9.62 -0.68
CA LYS A 46 -0.57 -9.74 -1.48
C LYS A 46 0.05 -8.40 -1.94
N LEU A 47 -0.38 -7.25 -1.40
CA LEU A 47 0.29 -5.97 -1.62
C LEU A 47 1.37 -5.77 -0.54
N THR A 48 2.61 -5.53 -0.97
CA THR A 48 3.73 -5.22 -0.07
C THR A 48 3.84 -3.71 0.13
N VAL A 49 4.49 -3.26 1.22
CA VAL A 49 4.72 -1.82 1.46
C VAL A 49 5.55 -1.18 0.35
N MET A 50 6.47 -1.94 -0.27
CA MET A 50 7.26 -1.44 -1.40
C MET A 50 6.39 -1.10 -2.61
N ASN A 51 5.24 -1.77 -2.77
CA ASN A 51 4.29 -1.54 -3.85
C ASN A 51 3.14 -0.59 -3.46
N GLN A 52 3.17 0.00 -2.26
CA GLN A 52 2.06 0.80 -1.79
C GLN A 52 1.97 2.12 -2.58
N PRO A 53 0.79 2.47 -3.14
CA PRO A 53 0.62 3.74 -3.81
C PRO A 53 0.72 4.90 -2.79
N GLY A 54 1.79 5.67 -2.89
CA GLY A 54 2.10 6.77 -1.97
C GLY A 54 1.17 7.99 -2.11
N GLY A 55 1.17 8.85 -1.08
CA GLY A 55 0.55 10.18 -1.11
C GLY A 55 -0.97 10.24 -0.86
N TYR A 56 -1.72 9.15 -1.05
CA TYR A 56 -3.17 9.13 -0.82
C TYR A 56 -3.58 9.53 0.60
N GLY A 57 -2.97 8.90 1.61
CA GLY A 57 -3.26 9.22 3.01
C GLY A 57 -2.94 10.68 3.35
N THR A 58 -1.78 11.18 2.90
CA THR A 58 -1.38 12.59 3.07
C THR A 58 -2.43 13.52 2.47
N MET A 59 -2.87 13.24 1.24
CA MET A 59 -3.91 14.02 0.56
C MET A 59 -5.25 13.98 1.30
N ILE A 60 -5.66 12.82 1.83
CA ILE A 60 -6.89 12.70 2.64
C ILE A 60 -6.82 13.65 3.84
N VAL A 61 -5.73 13.61 4.61
CA VAL A 61 -5.54 14.48 5.77
C VAL A 61 -5.46 15.95 5.37
N THR A 62 -4.77 16.27 4.27
CA THR A 62 -4.72 17.64 3.72
C THR A 62 -6.12 18.16 3.40
N VAL A 63 -6.97 17.37 2.73
CA VAL A 63 -8.35 17.74 2.42
C VAL A 63 -9.16 17.98 3.69
N LEU A 64 -9.02 17.14 4.71
CA LEU A 64 -9.72 17.29 5.99
C LEU A 64 -9.29 18.57 6.72
N VAL A 65 -7.98 18.87 6.76
CA VAL A 65 -7.46 20.11 7.37
C VAL A 65 -7.93 21.34 6.59
N MET A 66 -7.90 21.30 5.26
CA MET A 66 -8.40 22.40 4.42
C MET A 66 -9.91 22.61 4.62
N THR A 67 -10.67 21.54 4.77
CA THR A 67 -12.11 21.60 5.08
C THR A 67 -12.34 22.27 6.43
N LEU A 68 -11.55 21.93 7.45
CA LEU A 68 -11.63 22.58 8.76
C LEU A 68 -11.29 24.07 8.70
N LEU A 69 -10.23 24.44 7.99
CA LEU A 69 -9.85 25.85 7.80
C LEU A 69 -10.94 26.65 7.08
N LEU A 70 -11.57 26.05 6.05
CA LEU A 70 -12.72 26.64 5.36
C LEU A 70 -13.91 26.83 6.30
N LEU A 71 -14.22 25.84 7.14
CA LEU A 71 -15.31 25.95 8.11
C LEU A 71 -15.07 27.04 9.14
N ILE A 72 -13.84 27.18 9.64
CA ILE A 72 -13.46 28.27 10.56
C ILE A 72 -13.67 29.62 9.85
N LEU A 73 -13.18 29.75 8.61
CA LEU A 73 -13.32 30.98 7.83
C LEU A 73 -14.79 31.33 7.53
N GLU A 74 -15.61 30.34 7.20
CA GLU A 74 -17.05 30.51 6.98
C GLU A 74 -17.78 30.89 8.26
N HIS A 75 -17.41 30.30 9.40
CA HIS A 75 -17.96 30.62 10.71
C HIS A 75 -17.61 32.05 11.12
N CYS A 76 -16.33 32.44 11.03
CA CYS A 76 -15.86 33.80 11.31
C CYS A 76 -16.55 34.84 10.41
N ASN A 77 -16.83 34.48 9.15
CA ASN A 77 -17.55 35.34 8.21
C ASN A 77 -19.08 35.24 8.33
N LYS A 78 -19.61 34.57 9.36
CA LYS A 78 -21.04 34.41 9.65
C LYS A 78 -21.84 33.90 8.43
N LYS A 79 -21.25 32.96 7.68
CA LYS A 79 -21.92 32.34 6.52
C LYS A 79 -23.13 31.51 6.98
N LYS A 80 -24.08 31.32 6.07
CA LYS A 80 -25.30 30.52 6.34
C LYS A 80 -24.91 29.07 6.61
N LYS A 81 -25.59 28.42 7.56
CA LYS A 81 -25.37 27.00 7.91
C LYS A 81 -25.38 26.05 6.71
N ARG A 82 -26.21 26.32 5.69
CA ARG A 82 -26.26 25.51 4.45
C ARG A 82 -24.92 25.49 3.71
N VAL A 83 -24.18 26.60 3.68
CA VAL A 83 -22.86 26.69 3.03
C VAL A 83 -21.86 25.83 3.80
N MET A 84 -21.86 25.92 5.12
CA MET A 84 -21.00 25.10 5.98
C MET A 84 -21.24 23.59 5.79
N TRP A 85 -22.51 23.18 5.67
CA TRP A 85 -22.83 21.78 5.38
C TRP A 85 -22.35 21.31 4.01
N ILE A 86 -22.39 22.17 2.99
CA ILE A 86 -21.82 21.87 1.66
C ILE A 86 -20.31 21.69 1.78
N THR A 87 -19.62 22.53 2.55
CA THR A 87 -18.17 22.45 2.78
C THR A 87 -17.80 21.14 3.48
N VAL A 88 -18.50 20.76 4.55
CA VAL A 88 -18.32 19.45 5.21
C VAL A 88 -18.55 18.31 4.22
N GLY A 89 -19.68 18.32 3.52
CA GLY A 89 -20.04 17.24 2.60
C GLY A 89 -19.03 17.08 1.46
N THR A 90 -18.53 18.19 0.91
CA THR A 90 -17.52 18.19 -0.15
C THR A 90 -16.19 17.64 0.37
N GLY A 91 -15.74 18.08 1.55
CA GLY A 91 -14.52 17.58 2.17
C GLY A 91 -14.56 16.06 2.40
N LEU A 92 -15.65 15.58 3.00
CA LEU A 92 -15.86 14.15 3.23
C LEU A 92 -15.92 13.36 1.91
N LEU A 93 -16.64 13.86 0.91
CA LEU A 93 -16.74 13.20 -0.40
C LEU A 93 -15.37 13.03 -1.06
N ILE A 94 -14.54 14.08 -1.08
CA ILE A 94 -13.20 14.03 -1.67
C ILE A 94 -12.30 13.07 -0.87
N SER A 95 -12.32 13.14 0.46
CA SER A 95 -11.55 12.22 1.31
C SER A 95 -11.95 10.76 1.09
N THR A 96 -13.26 10.46 0.97
CA THR A 96 -13.75 9.11 0.64
C THR A 96 -13.32 8.69 -0.76
N ALA A 97 -13.42 9.57 -1.76
CA ALA A 97 -13.00 9.28 -3.12
C ALA A 97 -11.49 8.96 -3.20
N LEU A 98 -10.65 9.69 -2.46
CA LEU A 98 -9.22 9.40 -2.34
C LEU A 98 -8.98 8.04 -1.67
N PHE A 99 -9.71 7.72 -0.61
CA PHE A 99 -9.60 6.42 0.06
C PHE A 99 -10.02 5.26 -0.85
N CYS A 100 -11.14 5.37 -1.56
CA CYS A 100 -11.56 4.40 -2.56
C CYS A 100 -10.53 4.30 -3.70
N GLY A 101 -9.98 5.43 -4.15
CA GLY A 101 -8.92 5.46 -5.16
C GLY A 101 -7.67 4.72 -4.71
N TYR A 102 -7.25 4.86 -3.46
CA TYR A 102 -6.16 4.09 -2.87
C TYR A 102 -6.42 2.58 -2.93
N TYR A 103 -7.60 2.14 -2.48
CA TYR A 103 -7.97 0.73 -2.48
C TYR A 103 -8.02 0.14 -3.90
N VAL A 104 -8.65 0.85 -4.84
CA VAL A 104 -8.72 0.44 -6.24
C VAL A 104 -7.33 0.40 -6.88
N HIS A 105 -6.48 1.38 -6.61
CA HIS A 105 -5.11 1.41 -7.12
C HIS A 105 -4.31 0.20 -6.60
N GLY A 106 -4.36 -0.06 -5.29
CA GLY A 106 -3.73 -1.25 -4.71
C GLY A 106 -4.25 -2.55 -5.34
N TRP A 107 -5.56 -2.66 -5.57
CA TRP A 107 -6.16 -3.84 -6.17
C TRP A 107 -5.73 -4.03 -7.63
N LEU A 108 -5.62 -2.94 -8.40
CA LEU A 108 -5.10 -2.99 -9.78
C LEU A 108 -3.65 -3.47 -9.84
N LEU A 109 -2.82 -3.12 -8.84
CA LEU A 109 -1.44 -3.61 -8.75
C LEU A 109 -1.41 -5.11 -8.48
N VAL A 110 -2.13 -5.57 -7.45
CA VAL A 110 -2.23 -6.99 -7.08
C VAL A 110 -2.85 -7.83 -8.20
N ARG A 111 -3.80 -7.28 -8.96
CA ARG A 111 -4.43 -7.98 -10.08
C ARG A 111 -3.41 -8.53 -11.08
N GLN A 112 -2.24 -7.91 -11.18
CA GLN A 112 -1.17 -8.38 -12.06
C GLN A 112 -0.72 -9.81 -11.75
N VAL A 113 -0.75 -10.23 -10.48
CA VAL A 113 -0.47 -11.61 -10.06
C VAL A 113 -1.33 -12.62 -10.84
N TYR A 114 -2.58 -12.27 -11.11
CA TYR A 114 -3.57 -13.16 -11.73
C TYR A 114 -3.71 -12.97 -13.24
N THR A 115 -3.37 -11.80 -13.78
CA THR A 115 -3.70 -11.45 -15.18
C THR A 115 -2.51 -11.14 -16.06
N THR A 116 -1.30 -11.04 -15.49
CA THR A 116 -0.11 -10.62 -16.21
C THR A 116 1.00 -11.64 -15.98
N PRO A 117 1.63 -12.19 -17.02
CA PRO A 117 2.81 -13.03 -16.85
C PRO A 117 3.95 -12.28 -16.14
N ALA A 118 4.59 -12.92 -15.18
CA ALA A 118 5.79 -12.43 -14.53
C ALA A 118 6.95 -12.31 -15.53
N VAL A 119 7.82 -11.33 -15.30
CA VAL A 119 9.01 -11.09 -16.15
C VAL A 119 10.21 -11.87 -15.63
N SER A 120 10.33 -12.00 -14.32
CA SER A 120 11.39 -12.74 -13.67
C SER A 120 11.01 -13.10 -12.24
N ALA A 121 11.74 -14.04 -11.64
CA ALA A 121 11.73 -14.24 -10.20
C ALA A 121 13.14 -14.45 -9.66
N MET A 122 13.40 -13.91 -8.48
CA MET A 122 14.57 -14.24 -7.67
C MET A 122 14.10 -15.08 -6.50
N VAL A 123 14.69 -16.26 -6.35
CA VAL A 123 14.37 -17.23 -5.31
C VAL A 123 15.62 -17.49 -4.50
N THR A 124 15.51 -17.34 -3.17
CA THR A 124 16.57 -17.70 -2.22
C THR A 124 16.00 -18.72 -1.25
N ILE A 125 16.53 -19.95 -1.29
CA ILE A 125 16.09 -21.08 -0.45
C ILE A 125 17.31 -21.81 0.09
N ASP A 126 17.39 -22.04 1.40
CA ASP A 126 18.50 -22.76 2.04
C ASP A 126 19.89 -22.18 1.65
N GLY A 127 19.96 -20.86 1.44
CA GLY A 127 21.16 -20.16 0.98
C GLY A 127 21.51 -20.34 -0.51
N ASN A 128 20.73 -21.10 -1.27
CA ASN A 128 20.82 -21.17 -2.72
C ASN A 128 20.06 -20.02 -3.36
N HIS A 129 20.69 -19.35 -4.32
CA HIS A 129 20.04 -18.35 -5.17
C HIS A 129 19.72 -18.94 -6.55
N MET A 130 18.50 -18.65 -7.03
CA MET A 130 18.03 -19.00 -8.37
C MET A 130 17.33 -17.80 -8.99
N GLU A 131 17.59 -17.59 -10.28
CA GLU A 131 16.87 -16.62 -11.10
C GLU A 131 16.07 -17.36 -12.17
N LEU A 132 14.79 -17.01 -12.26
CA LEU A 132 13.89 -17.47 -13.32
C LEU A 132 13.55 -16.27 -14.21
N GLN A 133 13.44 -16.50 -15.51
CA GLN A 133 13.21 -15.45 -16.51
C GLN A 133 11.96 -15.76 -17.33
N ALA A 134 11.41 -14.74 -17.99
CA ALA A 134 10.27 -14.89 -18.88
C ALA A 134 10.51 -15.99 -19.92
N GLY A 135 9.52 -16.87 -20.11
CA GLY A 135 9.60 -18.05 -20.97
C GLY A 135 9.99 -19.34 -20.25
N ASP A 136 10.40 -19.27 -18.98
CA ASP A 136 10.63 -20.45 -18.14
C ASP A 136 9.29 -20.98 -17.59
N GLU A 137 8.96 -22.24 -17.88
CA GLU A 137 7.76 -22.91 -17.34
C GLU A 137 7.76 -22.93 -15.80
N ARG A 138 8.94 -22.92 -15.18
CA ARG A 138 9.08 -22.88 -13.72
C ARG A 138 8.61 -21.56 -13.13
N LEU A 139 8.85 -20.45 -13.84
CA LEU A 139 8.35 -19.13 -13.43
C LEU A 139 6.82 -19.08 -13.51
N VAL A 140 6.24 -19.64 -14.57
CA VAL A 140 4.79 -19.71 -14.73
C VAL A 140 4.17 -20.49 -13.58
N ARG A 141 4.72 -21.66 -13.26
CA ARG A 141 4.23 -22.50 -12.17
C ARG A 141 4.38 -21.82 -10.80
N LEU A 142 5.51 -21.16 -10.55
CA LEU A 142 5.73 -20.38 -9.33
C LEU A 142 4.67 -19.27 -9.16
N GLN A 143 4.38 -18.55 -10.25
CA GLN A 143 3.36 -17.51 -10.24
C GLN A 143 1.97 -18.06 -9.93
N GLU A 144 1.57 -19.19 -10.54
CA GLU A 144 0.28 -19.84 -10.28
C GLU A 144 0.12 -20.20 -8.80
N LEU A 145 1.13 -20.86 -8.23
CA LEU A 145 1.14 -21.24 -6.81
C LEU A 145 1.05 -20.00 -5.92
N ALA A 146 1.84 -18.95 -6.21
CA ALA A 146 1.83 -17.71 -5.45
C ALA A 146 0.48 -16.95 -5.56
N ALA A 147 -0.19 -17.04 -6.70
CA ALA A 147 -1.52 -16.46 -6.91
C ALA A 147 -2.57 -17.18 -6.06
N ASP A 148 -2.52 -18.51 -6.02
CA ASP A 148 -3.49 -19.37 -5.35
C ASP A 148 -3.30 -19.49 -3.84
N MET A 149 -2.23 -18.90 -3.28
CA MET A 149 -2.03 -18.85 -1.83
C MET A 149 -3.21 -18.20 -1.12
N LYS A 150 -3.77 -18.91 -0.14
CA LYS A 150 -4.87 -18.44 0.69
C LYS A 150 -4.34 -17.96 2.03
N ARG A 151 -4.93 -16.87 2.54
CA ARG A 151 -4.60 -16.41 3.89
C ARG A 151 -5.01 -17.44 4.92
N LEU A 152 -4.19 -17.61 5.95
CA LEU A 152 -4.56 -18.37 7.13
C LEU A 152 -5.81 -17.75 7.79
N PRO A 153 -6.68 -18.57 8.41
CA PRO A 153 -7.74 -18.07 9.26
C PRO A 153 -7.18 -17.19 10.38
N LYS A 154 -7.87 -16.09 10.72
CA LYS A 154 -7.39 -15.09 11.70
C LYS A 154 -6.96 -15.67 13.06
N GLU A 155 -7.61 -16.73 13.52
CA GLU A 155 -7.26 -17.36 14.80
C GLU A 155 -5.94 -18.14 14.72
N GLU A 156 -5.63 -18.72 13.57
CA GLU A 156 -4.36 -19.41 13.30
C GLU A 156 -3.25 -18.41 13.03
N GLU A 157 -3.55 -17.35 12.27
CA GLU A 157 -2.66 -16.22 12.04
C GLU A 157 -2.14 -15.62 13.36
N LYS A 158 -3.02 -15.43 14.36
CA LYS A 158 -2.62 -14.97 15.71
C LYS A 158 -1.65 -15.93 16.38
N ARG A 159 -1.88 -17.25 16.28
CA ARG A 159 -1.02 -18.28 16.89
C ARG A 159 0.37 -18.27 16.25
N VAL A 160 0.44 -18.23 14.93
CA VAL A 160 1.69 -18.20 14.16
C VAL A 160 2.46 -16.92 14.44
N ARG A 161 1.79 -15.77 14.41
CA ARG A 161 2.38 -14.46 14.69
C ARG A 161 3.03 -14.35 16.08
N THR A 162 2.46 -14.99 17.10
CA THR A 162 3.08 -15.00 18.44
C THR A 162 4.40 -15.78 18.50
N LYS A 163 4.62 -16.74 17.58
CA LYS A 163 5.88 -17.50 17.49
C LYS A 163 6.96 -16.77 16.70
N ASP A 164 6.55 -15.88 15.80
CA ASP A 164 7.41 -15.18 14.84
C ASP A 164 8.24 -14.02 15.44
N HIS A 165 7.91 -13.56 16.65
CA HIS A 165 8.53 -12.38 17.30
C HIS A 165 10.02 -12.53 17.73
N GLY A 166 10.78 -13.46 17.17
CA GLY A 166 12.18 -13.68 17.57
C GLY A 166 13.11 -14.35 16.57
N ASN A 167 12.68 -14.71 15.35
CA ASN A 167 13.54 -15.40 14.39
C ASN A 167 14.07 -14.45 13.30
N SER A 168 15.24 -13.87 13.57
CA SER A 168 16.08 -13.18 12.57
C SER A 168 17.02 -14.16 11.85
N GLY A 169 16.56 -15.39 11.61
CA GLY A 169 17.33 -16.42 10.89
C GLY A 169 17.40 -16.12 9.39
N ASN A 170 18.19 -16.92 8.65
CA ASN A 170 18.16 -16.92 7.19
C ASN A 170 16.74 -17.28 6.74
N LEU A 171 16.02 -16.30 6.21
CA LEU A 171 14.68 -16.48 5.66
C LEU A 171 14.82 -16.84 4.19
N ASP A 172 14.02 -17.80 3.75
CA ASP A 172 13.85 -18.00 2.32
C ASP A 172 13.01 -16.86 1.77
N ILE A 173 13.41 -16.32 0.62
CA ILE A 173 12.80 -15.14 0.01
C ILE A 173 12.47 -15.47 -1.42
N VAL A 174 11.22 -15.25 -1.78
CA VAL A 174 10.75 -15.31 -3.17
C VAL A 174 10.31 -13.92 -3.59
N TRP A 175 10.86 -13.45 -4.69
CA TRP A 175 10.56 -12.15 -5.28
C TRP A 175 10.18 -12.36 -6.75
N ILE A 176 8.90 -12.19 -7.07
CA ILE A 176 8.37 -12.30 -8.43
C ILE A 176 8.12 -10.89 -8.98
N ASN A 177 8.76 -10.56 -10.11
CA ASN A 177 8.68 -9.24 -10.74
C ASN A 177 7.65 -9.22 -11.86
N PHE A 178 6.80 -8.20 -11.87
CA PHE A 178 5.81 -7.98 -12.93
C PHE A 178 6.16 -6.75 -13.78
N PRO A 179 5.75 -6.71 -15.05
CA PRO A 179 6.05 -5.56 -15.90
C PRO A 179 5.32 -4.32 -15.38
N ARG A 180 5.91 -3.14 -15.59
CA ARG A 180 5.31 -1.87 -15.15
C ARG A 180 3.92 -1.68 -15.77
N ARG A 181 2.89 -1.53 -14.93
CA ARG A 181 1.50 -1.17 -15.31
C ARG A 181 0.91 -0.20 -14.30
N TYR A 182 -0.14 0.51 -14.69
CA TYR A 182 -0.81 1.48 -13.81
C TYR A 182 0.14 2.51 -13.20
N PHE A 183 1.15 2.93 -13.98
CA PHE A 183 2.21 3.87 -13.60
C PHE A 183 3.16 3.39 -12.48
N HIS A 184 3.06 2.14 -12.03
CA HIS A 184 3.84 1.56 -10.94
C HIS A 184 4.49 0.22 -11.33
N SER A 185 5.65 -0.11 -10.77
CA SER A 185 6.17 -1.49 -10.76
C SER A 185 5.46 -2.26 -9.65
N TYR A 186 5.30 -3.56 -9.80
CA TYR A 186 4.72 -4.40 -8.76
C TYR A 186 5.52 -5.67 -8.63
N ASP A 187 5.94 -5.95 -7.41
CA ASP A 187 6.73 -7.12 -7.08
C ASP A 187 6.05 -7.93 -5.98
N LEU A 188 5.69 -9.18 -6.25
CA LEU A 188 5.19 -10.06 -5.21
C LEU A 188 6.38 -10.62 -4.43
N ILE A 189 6.49 -10.21 -3.17
CA ILE A 189 7.56 -10.65 -2.27
C ILE A 189 6.92 -11.38 -1.09
N PHE A 190 7.23 -12.66 -0.94
CA PHE A 190 6.88 -13.46 0.23
C PHE A 190 8.12 -14.12 0.80
N ARG A 191 8.04 -14.45 2.09
CA ARG A 191 9.11 -15.05 2.87
C ARG A 191 8.62 -16.35 3.48
N ILE A 192 9.55 -17.26 3.71
CA ILE A 192 9.28 -18.54 4.36
C ILE A 192 10.18 -18.64 5.59
N ASN A 193 9.56 -18.89 6.73
CA ASN A 193 10.27 -19.16 7.98
C ASN A 193 10.83 -20.59 8.00
N ALA A 194 11.79 -20.85 8.88
CA ALA A 194 12.34 -22.18 9.11
C ALA A 194 11.30 -23.23 9.54
N ASP A 195 10.14 -22.81 10.05
CA ASP A 195 9.01 -23.68 10.38
C ASP A 195 8.01 -23.86 9.22
N HIS A 196 8.43 -23.53 7.99
CA HIS A 196 7.63 -23.57 6.76
C HIS A 196 6.43 -22.62 6.74
N THR A 197 6.41 -21.62 7.63
CA THR A 197 5.37 -20.59 7.59
C THR A 197 5.63 -19.61 6.45
N ILE A 198 4.64 -19.41 5.58
CA ILE A 198 4.68 -18.42 4.49
C ILE A 198 4.06 -17.11 4.94
N PHE A 199 4.73 -15.99 4.68
CA PHE A 199 4.18 -14.67 4.98
C PHE A 199 4.57 -13.59 3.97
N ILE A 200 3.69 -12.59 3.84
CA ILE A 200 3.92 -11.37 3.08
C ILE A 200 3.97 -10.21 4.06
N GLY A 201 5.08 -9.46 4.03
CA GLY A 201 5.23 -8.26 4.83
C GLY A 201 4.37 -7.13 4.28
N SER A 202 3.34 -6.75 5.03
CA SER A 202 2.49 -5.58 4.75
C SER A 202 2.86 -4.36 5.61
N GLY A 203 4.06 -4.35 6.22
CA GLY A 203 4.68 -3.18 6.86
C GLY A 203 5.49 -3.54 8.11
N GLU A 204 5.99 -2.51 8.83
CA GLU A 204 6.85 -2.70 10.02
C GLU A 204 6.21 -3.57 11.11
N ARG A 205 4.89 -3.76 11.10
CA ARG A 205 4.15 -4.48 12.15
C ARG A 205 2.99 -5.32 11.65
N LEU A 206 2.86 -5.51 10.33
CA LEU A 206 1.79 -6.29 9.75
C LEU A 206 2.41 -7.29 8.77
N ALA A 207 2.14 -8.56 9.00
CA ALA A 207 2.45 -9.64 8.11
C ALA A 207 1.17 -10.44 7.94
N ASP A 208 0.83 -10.73 6.70
CA ASP A 208 -0.24 -11.66 6.37
C ASP A 208 0.39 -13.03 6.18
N TYR A 209 -0.19 -14.05 6.80
CA TYR A 209 0.31 -15.42 6.74
C TYR A 209 -0.57 -16.27 5.82
N TYR A 210 0.04 -17.23 5.13
CA TYR A 210 -0.62 -18.00 4.07
C TYR A 210 -0.50 -19.51 4.30
N GLU A 211 -1.53 -20.22 3.85
CA GLU A 211 -1.52 -21.68 3.72
C GLU A 211 -0.50 -22.09 2.65
N ASP A 212 0.24 -23.16 2.91
CA ASP A 212 1.02 -23.82 1.88
C ASP A 212 0.09 -24.61 0.96
N ASN A 213 0.15 -24.29 -0.34
CA ASN A 213 -0.60 -24.97 -1.40
C ASN A 213 0.31 -25.89 -2.25
N GLY A 214 1.44 -26.32 -1.71
CA GLY A 214 2.50 -27.06 -2.40
C GLY A 214 3.58 -26.16 -2.98
N ILE A 215 3.60 -24.87 -2.60
CA ILE A 215 4.62 -23.92 -3.07
C ILE A 215 5.97 -24.22 -2.43
N ILE A 216 5.99 -24.72 -1.18
CA ILE A 216 7.23 -25.06 -0.49
C ILE A 216 7.92 -26.26 -1.14
N ASP A 217 7.18 -27.36 -1.36
CA ASP A 217 7.68 -28.55 -2.05
C ASP A 217 8.19 -28.20 -3.45
N TYR A 218 7.45 -27.35 -4.17
CA TYR A 218 7.85 -26.89 -5.48
C TYR A 218 9.18 -26.12 -5.43
N LEU A 219 9.30 -25.19 -4.49
CA LEU A 219 10.49 -24.39 -4.25
C LEU A 219 11.72 -25.25 -3.87
N GLN A 220 11.54 -26.27 -3.04
CA GLN A 220 12.59 -27.24 -2.71
C GLN A 220 13.04 -28.03 -3.94
N SER A 221 12.09 -28.50 -4.77
CA SER A 221 12.41 -29.23 -6.00
C SER A 221 13.25 -28.40 -6.98
N LEU A 222 13.03 -27.07 -7.02
CA LEU A 222 13.86 -26.15 -7.80
C LEU A 222 15.30 -26.12 -7.28
N ALA A 223 15.50 -26.09 -5.97
CA ALA A 223 16.83 -26.09 -5.37
C ALA A 223 17.61 -27.39 -5.65
N GLU A 224 16.90 -28.52 -5.76
CA GLU A 224 17.46 -29.84 -6.07
C GLU A 224 17.82 -30.04 -7.55
N THR A 225 17.27 -29.24 -8.48
CA THR A 225 17.52 -29.40 -9.93
C THR A 225 18.84 -28.78 -10.42
N LYS A 226 19.81 -28.56 -9.52
CA LYS A 226 21.16 -28.07 -9.87
C LYS A 226 22.07 -29.18 -10.37
#